data_AF-A0A5E3XRK0-F1
#
_entry.id   AF-A0A5E3XRK0-F1
#
_cell.length_a   1.000
_cell.length_b   1.000
_cell.length_c   1.000
_cell.angle_alpha   90.00
_cell.angle_beta   90.00
_cell.angle_gamma   90.00
#
_symmetry.space_group_name_H-M   'P 1'
#
loop_
_entity.id
_entity.type
_entity.pdbx_description
1 polymer ?
#
loop_
_entity_poly.entity_id
_entity_poly.type
_entity_poly.pdbx_seq_one_letter_code
_entity_poly.pdbx_strand_id
1 'polypeptide(L)'
;MGQKGSRPSRSSTPPIRAPQAQNEAAKPEITVTPVSHTQTDNADASEEEEERDEQEMKTIWTHYCAFVVYLESYLVNERPNTRIAARQKLTRLTRPQFHELSTDVYDEVVRRKNKDDGSDDEPFLPAQHAFNPKRNDARQKLATLPASRFQDLSADVYHELVRRYPEFKGEE
;
A
#
# COMPACT_ATOMS: atom_id res chain seq x y z
N MET A 1 33.30 -57.54 -53.66
CA MET A 1 34.12 -56.40 -53.20
C MET A 1 33.28 -55.61 -52.21
N GLY A 2 33.59 -55.30 -50.94
CA GLY A 2 34.56 -55.74 -49.92
C GLY A 2 33.90 -55.36 -48.57
N GLN A 3 33.68 -56.27 -47.63
CA GLN A 3 34.52 -56.64 -46.46
C GLN A 3 34.79 -55.53 -45.41
N LYS A 4 34.19 -55.78 -44.22
CA LYS A 4 34.74 -55.72 -42.84
C LYS A 4 34.69 -54.43 -41.98
N GLY A 5 34.34 -54.66 -40.70
CA GLY A 5 34.57 -53.78 -39.54
C GLY A 5 33.43 -53.84 -38.50
N SER A 6 33.25 -54.94 -37.75
CA SER A 6 33.86 -55.30 -36.45
C SER A 6 33.46 -54.42 -35.24
N ARG A 7 32.69 -55.03 -34.30
CA ARG A 7 32.48 -54.59 -32.88
C ARG A 7 33.76 -54.87 -32.05
N PRO A 8 33.98 -54.33 -30.81
CA PRO A 8 33.31 -54.79 -29.55
C PRO A 8 33.16 -53.71 -28.41
N SER A 9 32.15 -53.78 -27.53
CA SER A 9 32.14 -54.24 -26.10
C SER A 9 32.29 -53.17 -24.98
N ARG A 10 31.19 -53.01 -24.22
CA ARG A 10 31.01 -52.99 -22.75
C ARG A 10 32.00 -52.23 -21.81
N SER A 11 31.43 -51.30 -21.03
CA SER A 11 31.60 -51.11 -19.57
C SER A 11 30.33 -50.34 -19.09
N SER A 12 29.49 -50.72 -18.12
CA SER A 12 29.61 -51.25 -16.75
C SER A 12 30.30 -50.31 -15.77
N THR A 13 29.52 -49.40 -15.16
CA THR A 13 29.84 -48.79 -13.85
C THR A 13 28.54 -48.48 -13.09
N PRO A 14 28.37 -48.88 -11.81
CA PRO A 14 27.26 -48.50 -10.95
C PRO A 14 27.72 -47.44 -9.91
N PRO A 15 26.94 -47.12 -8.84
CA PRO A 15 26.26 -45.84 -8.63
C PRO A 15 26.99 -44.89 -7.65
N ILE A 16 26.74 -43.58 -7.77
CA ILE A 16 27.17 -42.60 -6.75
C ILE A 16 26.02 -42.31 -5.79
N ARG A 17 26.24 -42.74 -4.55
CA ARG A 17 25.46 -42.52 -3.33
C ARG A 17 25.54 -41.05 -2.93
N ALA A 18 24.39 -40.38 -2.85
CA ALA A 18 24.27 -39.06 -2.24
C ALA A 18 24.45 -39.17 -0.71
N PRO A 19 25.19 -38.25 -0.06
CA PRO A 19 25.26 -38.19 1.40
C PRO A 19 23.98 -37.56 1.96
N GLN A 20 23.40 -38.29 2.91
CA GLN A 20 22.28 -37.90 3.73
C GLN A 20 22.75 -36.86 4.74
N ALA A 21 22.42 -35.58 4.52
CA ALA A 21 22.66 -34.52 5.49
C ALA A 21 21.60 -34.61 6.60
N GLN A 22 22.00 -35.12 7.75
CA GLN A 22 21.29 -34.97 9.00
C GLN A 22 21.47 -33.52 9.45
N ASN A 23 20.45 -32.70 9.26
CA ASN A 23 20.42 -31.35 9.83
C ASN A 23 19.70 -31.46 11.18
N GLU A 24 20.49 -31.53 12.25
CA GLU A 24 20.04 -31.47 13.63
C GLU A 24 19.40 -30.09 13.86
N ALA A 25 18.07 -30.07 13.99
CA ALA A 25 17.35 -28.88 14.41
C ALA A 25 17.63 -28.63 15.91
N ALA A 26 18.59 -27.76 16.18
CA ALA A 26 18.75 -27.15 17.50
C ALA A 26 17.47 -26.38 17.85
N LYS A 27 16.79 -26.82 18.92
CA LYS A 27 15.67 -26.09 19.53
C LYS A 27 16.22 -24.81 20.18
N PRO A 28 15.65 -23.62 19.93
CA PRO A 28 15.93 -22.49 20.80
C PRO A 28 15.22 -22.71 22.13
N GLU A 29 16.02 -22.84 23.19
CA GLU A 29 15.57 -22.80 24.58
C GLU A 29 15.02 -21.39 24.86
N ILE A 30 13.70 -21.30 24.98
CA ILE A 30 13.01 -20.04 25.31
C ILE A 30 13.14 -19.85 26.81
N THR A 31 14.15 -19.11 27.25
CA THR A 31 14.25 -18.64 28.64
C THR A 31 13.09 -17.68 28.89
N VAL A 32 12.05 -18.16 29.57
CA VAL A 32 10.95 -17.32 30.06
C VAL A 32 11.45 -16.60 31.31
N THR A 33 12.00 -15.39 31.14
CA THR A 33 12.14 -14.44 32.25
C THR A 33 10.74 -14.02 32.72
N PRO A 34 10.42 -14.08 34.02
CA PRO A 34 9.19 -13.49 34.52
C PRO A 34 9.34 -11.96 34.46
N VAL A 35 8.69 -11.33 33.48
CA VAL A 35 8.52 -9.88 33.46
C VAL A 35 7.56 -9.53 34.60
N SER A 36 8.13 -8.93 35.64
CA SER A 36 7.39 -8.27 36.71
C SER A 36 6.36 -7.33 36.10
N HIS A 37 5.10 -7.58 36.39
CA HIS A 37 4.03 -6.64 36.14
C HIS A 37 4.24 -5.47 37.10
N THR A 38 4.79 -4.37 36.58
CA THR A 38 4.66 -3.08 37.24
C THR A 38 3.34 -2.50 36.78
N GLN A 39 2.43 -2.40 37.74
CA GLN A 39 1.15 -1.73 37.61
C GLN A 39 1.45 -0.22 37.61
N THR A 40 1.43 0.41 36.44
CA THR A 40 1.56 1.86 36.30
C THR A 40 0.44 2.36 35.40
N ASP A 41 -0.48 3.10 36.03
CA ASP A 41 -1.23 4.26 35.53
C ASP A 41 -1.97 4.16 34.18
N ASN A 42 -3.27 3.90 34.26
CA ASN A 42 -4.21 3.84 33.13
C ASN A 42 -4.75 5.20 32.65
N ALA A 43 -4.15 6.34 33.06
CA ALA A 43 -4.62 7.69 32.66
C ALA A 43 -3.81 8.30 31.50
N ASP A 44 -2.55 7.90 31.35
CA ASP A 44 -1.61 8.45 30.35
C ASP A 44 -1.91 7.92 28.93
N ALA A 45 -2.28 6.64 28.83
CA ALA A 45 -2.59 5.99 27.56
C ALA A 45 -3.86 6.52 26.87
N SER A 46 -4.84 7.00 27.65
CA SER A 46 -6.10 7.54 27.08
C SER A 46 -5.90 8.90 26.41
N GLU A 47 -5.05 9.76 26.97
CA GLU A 47 -4.76 11.08 26.41
C GLU A 47 -3.96 10.94 25.10
N GLU A 48 -2.96 10.05 25.07
CA GLU A 48 -2.21 9.77 23.85
C GLU A 48 -3.06 9.11 22.73
N GLU A 49 -4.06 8.31 23.09
CA GLU A 49 -5.01 7.73 22.12
C GLU A 49 -5.91 8.80 21.52
N GLU A 50 -6.44 9.70 22.35
CA GLU A 50 -7.30 10.81 21.92
C GLU A 50 -6.55 11.78 20.99
N GLU A 51 -5.30 12.15 21.33
CA GLU A 51 -4.46 12.98 20.48
C GLU A 51 -4.16 12.33 19.11
N ARG A 52 -3.95 11.01 19.08
CA ARG A 52 -3.72 10.27 17.83
C ARG A 52 -4.96 10.30 16.94
N ASP A 53 -6.13 10.08 17.52
CA ASP A 53 -7.40 10.12 16.79
C ASP A 53 -7.71 11.53 16.26
N GLU A 54 -7.42 12.57 17.04
CA GLU A 54 -7.55 13.97 16.60
C GLU A 54 -6.60 14.30 15.44
N GLN A 55 -5.33 13.89 15.55
CA GLN A 55 -4.33 14.12 14.50
C GLN A 55 -4.68 13.36 13.22
N GLU A 56 -5.22 12.15 13.35
CA GLU A 56 -5.74 11.37 12.23
C GLU A 56 -6.92 12.13 11.57
N MET A 57 -7.90 12.57 12.35
CA MET A 57 -9.06 13.30 11.85
C MET A 57 -8.63 14.57 11.09
N LYS A 58 -7.71 15.34 11.66
CA LYS A 58 -7.14 16.55 11.03
C LYS A 58 -6.45 16.26 9.69
N THR A 59 -5.73 15.13 9.62
CA THR A 59 -5.07 14.69 8.39
C THR A 59 -6.10 14.34 7.32
N ILE A 60 -7.12 13.56 7.69
CA ILE A 60 -8.21 13.16 6.80
C ILE A 60 -9.02 14.37 6.32
N TRP A 61 -9.29 15.33 7.21
CA TRP A 61 -9.92 16.60 6.85
C TRP A 61 -9.11 17.37 5.82
N THR A 62 -7.79 17.45 6.00
CA THR A 62 -6.88 18.09 5.04
C THR A 62 -6.99 17.45 3.65
N HIS A 63 -7.04 16.11 3.59
CA HIS A 63 -7.23 15.40 2.32
C HIS A 63 -8.59 15.73 1.70
N TYR A 64 -9.66 15.73 2.50
CA TYR A 64 -11.01 16.08 2.06
C TYR A 64 -11.04 17.46 1.40
N CYS A 65 -10.53 18.50 2.07
CA CYS A 65 -10.48 19.86 1.52
C CYS A 65 -9.70 19.92 0.20
N ALA A 66 -8.56 19.24 0.12
CA ALA A 66 -7.76 19.20 -1.10
C ALA A 66 -8.51 18.53 -2.26
N PHE A 67 -9.25 17.44 -2.00
CA PHE A 67 -10.05 16.78 -3.02
C PHE A 67 -11.27 17.59 -3.46
N VAL A 68 -11.92 18.33 -2.56
CA VAL A 68 -13.02 19.26 -2.92
C VAL A 68 -12.52 20.26 -3.97
N VAL A 69 -11.40 20.91 -3.69
CA VAL A 69 -10.79 21.90 -4.61
C VAL A 69 -10.33 21.25 -5.91
N TYR A 70 -9.63 20.11 -5.83
CA TYR A 70 -9.08 19.44 -7.01
C TYR A 70 -10.18 18.87 -7.94
N LEU A 71 -11.33 18.48 -7.39
CA LEU A 71 -12.40 17.81 -8.14
C LEU A 71 -13.58 18.73 -8.47
N GLU A 72 -13.55 20.02 -8.12
CA GLU A 72 -14.68 20.96 -8.28
C GLU A 72 -15.29 20.89 -9.70
N SER A 73 -14.46 21.05 -10.74
CA SER A 73 -14.92 21.00 -12.14
C SER A 73 -15.25 19.58 -12.63
N TYR A 74 -14.66 18.56 -12.00
CA TYR A 74 -14.87 17.16 -12.37
C TYR A 74 -16.21 16.66 -11.86
N LEU A 75 -16.57 16.95 -10.60
CA LEU A 75 -17.79 16.48 -9.96
C LEU A 75 -19.07 17.02 -10.62
N VAL A 76 -19.02 18.25 -11.14
CA VAL A 76 -20.14 18.85 -11.91
C VAL A 76 -20.47 18.03 -13.16
N ASN A 77 -19.45 17.43 -13.79
CA ASN A 77 -19.58 16.69 -15.04
C ASN A 77 -19.66 15.17 -14.83
N GLU A 78 -19.53 14.70 -13.59
CA GLU A 78 -19.52 13.27 -13.29
C GLU A 78 -20.91 12.67 -13.56
N ARG A 79 -20.95 11.57 -14.31
CA ARG A 79 -22.20 10.86 -14.56
C ARG A 79 -22.59 10.02 -13.33
N PRO A 80 -23.83 10.16 -12.82
CA PRO A 80 -24.29 9.37 -11.70
C PRO A 80 -24.26 7.88 -12.04
N ASN A 81 -24.02 7.04 -11.03
CA ASN A 81 -23.96 5.57 -11.12
C ASN A 81 -22.84 5.00 -12.01
N THR A 82 -21.95 5.83 -12.53
CA THR A 82 -20.69 5.33 -13.07
C THR A 82 -19.78 4.91 -11.92
N ARG A 83 -18.96 3.87 -12.11
CA ARG A 83 -17.94 3.42 -11.14
C ARG A 83 -18.39 2.75 -9.84
N ILE A 84 -19.63 2.28 -9.73
CA ILE A 84 -20.13 1.52 -8.56
C ILE A 84 -19.17 0.39 -8.14
N ALA A 85 -18.67 -0.39 -9.12
CA ALA A 85 -17.76 -1.51 -8.83
C ALA A 85 -16.39 -1.07 -8.27
N ALA A 86 -15.89 0.11 -8.65
CA ALA A 86 -14.64 0.65 -8.09
C ALA A 86 -14.87 1.14 -6.66
N ARG A 87 -15.96 1.87 -6.42
CA ARG A 87 -16.37 2.34 -5.09
C ARG A 87 -16.62 1.17 -4.13
N GLN A 88 -17.24 0.09 -4.59
CA GLN A 88 -17.41 -1.16 -3.84
C GLN A 88 -16.08 -1.83 -3.45
N LYS A 89 -14.97 -1.59 -4.16
CA LYS A 89 -13.67 -2.10 -3.73
C LYS A 89 -13.12 -1.29 -2.56
N LEU A 90 -13.33 0.03 -2.56
CA LEU A 90 -12.89 0.91 -1.48
C LEU A 90 -13.64 0.65 -0.17
N THR A 91 -14.93 0.32 -0.24
CA THR A 91 -15.71 -0.04 0.95
C THR A 91 -15.22 -1.31 1.65
N ARG A 92 -14.47 -2.16 0.94
CA ARG A 92 -13.88 -3.41 1.49
C ARG A 92 -12.52 -3.20 2.15
N LEU A 93 -11.90 -2.02 2.01
CA LEU A 93 -10.63 -1.70 2.66
C LEU A 93 -10.85 -1.43 4.15
N THR A 94 -9.93 -1.89 4.99
CA THR A 94 -9.93 -1.52 6.42
C THR A 94 -9.68 -0.02 6.59
N ARG A 95 -9.93 0.52 7.79
CA ARG A 95 -9.66 1.94 8.10
C ARG A 95 -8.19 2.33 7.80
N PRO A 96 -7.17 1.61 8.33
CA PRO A 96 -5.78 1.94 8.03
C PRO A 96 -5.44 1.85 6.53
N GLN A 97 -5.90 0.81 5.83
CA GLN A 97 -5.63 0.65 4.40
C GLN A 97 -6.22 1.77 3.56
N PHE A 98 -7.42 2.24 3.92
CA PHE A 98 -8.04 3.35 3.23
C PHE A 98 -7.31 4.67 3.51
N HIS A 99 -6.82 4.88 4.74
CA HIS A 99 -6.02 6.05 5.07
C HIS A 99 -4.69 6.08 4.35
N GLU A 100 -3.98 4.95 4.29
CA GLU A 100 -2.76 4.84 3.49
C GLU A 100 -3.02 5.23 2.02
N LEU A 101 -4.10 4.71 1.43
CA LEU A 101 -4.50 5.06 0.07
C LEU A 101 -4.87 6.54 -0.07
N SER A 102 -5.61 7.10 0.89
CA SER A 102 -6.02 8.50 0.92
C SER A 102 -4.80 9.43 0.95
N THR A 103 -3.81 9.13 1.81
CA THR A 103 -2.53 9.85 1.85
C THR A 103 -1.77 9.72 0.55
N ASP A 104 -1.64 8.51 -0.01
CA ASP A 104 -0.89 8.29 -1.25
C ASP A 104 -1.53 9.04 -2.45
N VAL A 105 -2.87 9.18 -2.48
CA VAL A 105 -3.60 9.96 -3.49
C VAL A 105 -3.52 11.46 -3.23
N TYR A 106 -3.59 11.89 -1.97
CA TYR A 106 -3.40 13.30 -1.58
C TYR A 106 -2.02 13.82 -1.97
N ASP A 107 -0.95 13.07 -1.63
CA ASP A 107 0.43 13.42 -1.98
C ASP A 107 0.56 13.62 -3.51
N GLU A 108 -0.09 12.77 -4.30
CA GLU A 108 -0.07 12.85 -5.76
C GLU A 108 -0.90 14.02 -6.31
N VAL A 109 -2.02 14.39 -5.68
CA VAL A 109 -2.78 15.61 -6.02
C VAL A 109 -1.90 16.85 -5.81
N VAL A 110 -1.24 16.95 -4.65
CA VAL A 110 -0.35 18.07 -4.33
C VAL A 110 0.81 18.13 -5.33
N ARG A 111 1.45 17.00 -5.61
CA ARG A 111 2.57 16.94 -6.57
C ARG A 111 2.14 17.36 -7.98
N ARG A 112 0.99 16.91 -8.48
CA ARG A 112 0.48 17.29 -9.81
C ARG A 112 0.18 18.78 -9.89
N LYS A 113 -0.42 19.35 -8.84
CA LYS A 113 -0.72 20.78 -8.78
C LYS A 113 0.56 21.62 -8.84
N ASN A 114 1.57 21.28 -8.05
CA ASN A 114 2.85 22.02 -8.06
C ASN A 114 3.54 21.93 -9.43
N LYS A 115 3.50 20.75 -10.07
CA LYS A 115 4.04 20.56 -11.43
C LYS A 115 3.36 21.46 -12.46
N ASP A 116 2.03 21.61 -12.37
CA ASP A 116 1.27 22.51 -13.26
C ASP A 116 1.61 23.99 -13.00
N ASP A 117 1.96 24.34 -11.76
CA ASP A 117 2.43 25.68 -11.35
C ASP A 117 3.89 25.97 -11.77
N GLY A 118 4.55 25.04 -12.47
CA GLY A 118 5.88 25.22 -13.05
C GLY A 118 7.04 24.91 -12.12
N SER A 119 6.82 24.20 -11.00
CA SER A 119 7.92 23.64 -10.21
C SER A 119 8.58 22.48 -10.96
N ASP A 120 9.91 22.39 -10.91
CA ASP A 120 10.70 21.22 -11.35
C ASP A 120 10.55 20.04 -10.35
N ASP A 121 9.31 19.69 -10.01
CA ASP A 121 9.02 18.62 -9.07
C ASP A 121 9.31 17.22 -9.66
N GLU A 122 9.69 16.31 -8.77
CA GLU A 122 10.12 14.95 -9.10
C GLU A 122 9.03 14.19 -9.88
N PRO A 123 9.37 13.45 -10.95
CA PRO A 123 8.37 12.83 -11.84
C PRO A 123 7.49 11.77 -11.16
N PHE A 124 7.90 11.29 -9.99
CA PHE A 124 7.18 10.31 -9.18
C PHE A 124 7.27 10.67 -7.70
N LEU A 125 6.34 10.14 -6.89
CA LEU A 125 6.43 10.23 -5.44
C LEU A 125 7.68 9.49 -4.94
N PRO A 126 8.56 10.12 -4.13
CA PRO A 126 9.75 9.47 -3.60
C PRO A 126 9.42 8.18 -2.86
N ALA A 127 10.25 7.16 -3.06
CA ALA A 127 10.13 5.92 -2.30
C ALA A 127 10.49 6.20 -0.83
N GLN A 128 9.64 5.76 0.10
CA GLN A 128 9.90 5.91 1.53
C GLN A 128 10.41 4.58 2.11
N HIS A 129 11.49 4.63 2.88
CA HIS A 129 12.11 3.45 3.49
C HIS A 129 11.24 2.80 4.57
N ALA A 130 10.34 3.56 5.20
CA ALA A 130 9.37 3.06 6.18
C ALA A 130 8.23 2.25 5.52
N PHE A 131 8.06 2.35 4.20
CA PHE A 131 7.00 1.64 3.49
C PHE A 131 7.49 0.29 2.99
N ASN A 132 6.59 -0.69 3.03
CA ASN A 132 6.86 -1.95 2.39
C ASN A 132 7.01 -1.76 0.85
N PRO A 133 7.79 -2.60 0.16
CA PRO A 133 8.06 -2.43 -1.26
C PRO A 133 6.80 -2.33 -2.12
N LYS A 134 5.73 -3.07 -1.79
CA LYS A 134 4.48 -3.07 -2.55
C LYS A 134 3.77 -1.71 -2.50
N ARG A 135 3.86 -0.99 -1.39
CA ARG A 135 3.29 0.36 -1.25
C ARG A 135 4.07 1.39 -2.07
N ASN A 136 5.40 1.35 -2.05
CA ASN A 136 6.21 2.21 -2.93
C ASN A 136 5.95 1.94 -4.42
N ASP A 137 5.82 0.66 -4.82
CA ASP A 137 5.43 0.31 -6.20
C ASP A 137 4.04 0.86 -6.57
N ALA A 138 3.10 0.85 -5.62
CA ALA A 138 1.77 1.43 -5.82
C ALA A 138 1.83 2.95 -5.95
N ARG A 139 2.59 3.64 -5.09
CA ARG A 139 2.82 5.10 -5.17
C ARG A 139 3.44 5.50 -6.51
N GLN A 140 4.42 4.74 -7.01
CA GLN A 140 4.98 4.98 -8.33
C GLN A 140 3.95 4.77 -9.45
N LYS A 141 3.09 3.75 -9.33
CA LYS A 141 1.98 3.54 -10.29
C LYS A 141 0.96 4.67 -10.26
N LEU A 142 0.67 5.28 -9.11
CA LEU A 142 -0.20 6.45 -9.03
C LEU A 142 0.36 7.62 -9.85
N ALA A 143 1.68 7.85 -9.77
CA ALA A 143 2.35 8.91 -10.52
C ALA A 143 2.30 8.71 -12.05
N THR A 144 2.20 7.46 -12.53
CA THR A 144 2.12 7.16 -13.97
C THR A 144 0.70 7.16 -14.53
N LEU A 145 -0.34 7.28 -13.69
CA LEU A 145 -1.72 7.30 -14.16
C LEU A 145 -2.02 8.54 -15.03
N PRO A 146 -2.68 8.39 -16.18
CA PRO A 146 -3.20 9.51 -16.95
C PRO A 146 -4.11 10.41 -16.09
N ALA A 147 -4.13 11.72 -16.35
CA ALA A 147 -4.90 12.70 -15.58
C ALA A 147 -6.37 12.28 -15.36
N SER A 148 -7.07 11.87 -16.42
CA SER A 148 -8.45 11.40 -16.34
C SER A 148 -8.61 10.16 -15.43
N ARG A 149 -7.69 9.20 -15.48
CA ARG A 149 -7.74 7.99 -14.63
C ARG A 149 -7.41 8.30 -13.17
N PHE A 150 -6.59 9.32 -12.93
CA PHE A 150 -6.27 9.77 -11.59
C PHE A 150 -7.41 10.60 -10.99
N GLN A 151 -8.09 11.44 -11.78
CA GLN A 151 -9.31 12.14 -11.36
C GLN A 151 -10.43 11.16 -10.99
N ASP A 152 -10.65 10.15 -11.82
CA ASP A 152 -11.52 9.01 -11.54
C ASP A 152 -11.25 8.37 -10.16
N LEU A 153 -9.98 8.06 -9.87
CA LEU A 153 -9.57 7.46 -8.60
C LEU A 153 -9.77 8.43 -7.43
N SER A 154 -9.39 9.69 -7.62
CA SER A 154 -9.53 10.74 -6.62
C SER A 154 -11.01 10.96 -6.26
N ALA A 155 -11.91 10.93 -7.25
CA ALA A 155 -13.35 10.98 -7.04
C ALA A 155 -13.88 9.75 -6.29
N ASP A 156 -13.39 8.54 -6.59
CA ASP A 156 -13.76 7.34 -5.83
C ASP A 156 -13.33 7.46 -4.35
N VAL A 157 -12.13 7.97 -4.07
CA VAL A 157 -11.61 8.21 -2.70
C VAL A 157 -12.40 9.30 -1.98
N TYR A 158 -12.69 10.42 -2.65
CA TYR A 158 -13.51 11.50 -2.13
C TYR A 158 -14.89 11.02 -1.67
N HIS A 159 -15.59 10.23 -2.51
CA HIS A 159 -16.88 9.68 -2.14
C HIS A 159 -16.81 8.71 -0.96
N GLU A 160 -15.72 7.96 -0.83
CA GLU A 160 -15.52 7.06 0.31
C GLU A 160 -15.20 7.84 1.60
N LEU A 161 -14.47 8.95 1.54
CA LEU A 161 -14.26 9.86 2.68
C LEU A 161 -15.60 10.39 3.18
N VAL A 162 -16.38 10.97 2.28
CA VAL A 162 -17.72 11.49 2.56
C VAL A 162 -18.66 10.43 3.16
N ARG A 163 -18.48 9.16 2.80
CA ARG A 163 -19.28 8.05 3.32
C ARG A 163 -18.83 7.62 4.73
N ARG A 164 -17.51 7.62 4.99
CA ARG A 164 -16.93 7.22 6.29
C ARG A 164 -17.01 8.33 7.33
N TYR A 165 -17.00 9.58 6.89
CA TYR A 165 -17.02 10.80 7.71
C TYR A 165 -18.16 11.73 7.23
N PRO A 166 -19.43 11.40 7.55
CA PRO A 166 -20.57 12.23 7.15
C PRO A 166 -20.50 13.67 7.67
N GLU A 167 -19.80 13.92 8.78
CA GLU A 167 -19.56 15.22 9.40
C GLU A 167 -18.91 16.21 8.43
N PHE A 168 -18.07 15.76 7.49
CA PHE A 168 -17.37 16.65 6.58
C PHE A 168 -18.28 17.40 5.61
N LYS A 169 -19.48 16.87 5.34
CA LYS A 169 -20.48 17.54 4.50
C LYS A 169 -21.21 18.68 5.21
N GLY A 170 -21.15 18.73 6.53
CA GLY A 170 -21.86 19.73 7.33
C GLY A 170 -21.04 21.00 7.59
N GLU A 171 -19.76 21.01 7.22
CA GLU A 171 -18.80 22.06 7.53
C GLU A 171 -18.38 22.89 6.29
N GLU A 172 -19.19 22.87 5.22
CA GLU A 172 -19.02 23.70 4.00
C GLU A 172 -19.43 25.17 4.21
#